data_AF-R4SN92-F1
#
_entry.id   AF-R4SN92-F1
#
_cell.length_a   1.000
_cell.length_b   1.000
_cell.length_c   1.000
_cell.angle_alpha   90.00
_cell.angle_beta   90.00
_cell.angle_gamma   90.00
#
_symmetry.space_group_name_H-M   'P 1'
#
loop_
_entity.id
_entity.type
_entity.pdbx_description
1 polymer ?
#
loop_
_entity_poly.entity_id
_entity_poly.type
_entity_poly.pdbx_seq_one_letter_code
_entity_poly.pdbx_strand_id
1 'polypeptide(L)'
;MSDYPRLLEDREVSVARAGDRRRARLRGWLDGYDGPRPLYRIELFLDGDRFTATAMDMFESLVRLRRQLEPGGWAIAVQGARRDTYPSGMCRDMGGGMQIYVMRTGEKTSEADLVDTLADAELDQIVSVAEQETWHAEWWEAATGRRL
;
A
#
# COMPACT_ATOMS: atom_id res chain seq x y z
N MET A 1 10.29 -27.91 -3.77
CA MET A 1 8.89 -27.54 -3.44
C MET A 1 8.94 -26.10 -2.99
N SER A 2 8.18 -25.20 -3.62
CA SER A 2 8.13 -23.83 -3.11
C SER A 2 7.28 -23.81 -1.85
N ASP A 3 7.87 -23.44 -0.71
CA ASP A 3 7.19 -23.32 0.57
C ASP A 3 6.29 -22.08 0.56
N TYR A 4 5.06 -22.27 0.08
CA TYR A 4 3.97 -21.32 0.18
C TYR A 4 2.92 -21.80 1.20
N PRO A 5 2.24 -20.88 1.91
CA PRO A 5 2.40 -19.42 1.85
C PRO A 5 3.69 -18.93 2.53
N ARG A 6 4.35 -17.91 1.96
CA ARG A 6 5.55 -17.26 2.51
C ARG A 6 5.16 -15.97 3.22
N LEU A 7 5.43 -15.89 4.51
CA LEU A 7 5.25 -14.66 5.28
C LEU A 7 6.27 -13.61 4.84
N LEU A 8 5.80 -12.41 4.51
CA LEU A 8 6.63 -11.28 4.09
C LEU A 8 6.69 -10.21 5.18
N GLU A 9 5.59 -10.01 5.90
CA GLU A 9 5.45 -8.97 6.92
C GLU A 9 4.57 -9.48 8.07
N ASP A 10 4.95 -9.21 9.32
CA ASP A 10 4.12 -9.48 10.50
C ASP A 10 4.49 -8.52 11.64
N ARG A 11 3.79 -7.38 11.69
CA ARG A 11 4.11 -6.28 12.61
C ARG A 11 2.87 -5.58 13.14
N GLU A 12 3.06 -4.77 14.18
CA GLU A 12 2.02 -3.82 14.59
C GLU A 12 2.14 -2.51 13.82
N VAL A 13 1.00 -1.96 13.42
CA VAL A 13 0.87 -0.68 12.72
C VAL A 13 -0.08 0.24 13.47
N SER A 14 0.08 1.54 13.28
CA SER A 14 -0.88 2.52 13.79
C SER A 14 -2.07 2.59 12.84
N VAL A 15 -3.28 2.63 13.41
CA VAL A 15 -4.51 2.96 12.69
C VAL A 15 -5.22 4.09 13.42
N ALA A 16 -5.94 4.93 12.68
CA ALA A 16 -6.64 6.06 13.27
C ALA A 16 -7.99 6.34 12.62
N ARG A 17 -8.91 6.89 13.42
CA ARG A 17 -10.23 7.36 13.00
C ARG A 17 -10.67 8.50 13.90
N ALA A 18 -10.93 9.69 13.34
CA ALA A 18 -11.55 10.82 14.05
C ALA A 18 -11.03 11.06 15.49
N GLY A 19 -9.71 11.12 15.67
CA GLY A 19 -9.05 11.34 16.97
C GLY A 19 -8.82 10.08 17.81
N ASP A 20 -9.41 8.94 17.43
CA ASP A 20 -9.09 7.63 17.98
C ASP A 20 -7.85 7.06 17.27
N ARG A 21 -6.84 6.64 18.04
CA ARG A 21 -5.61 6.04 17.55
C ARG A 21 -5.42 4.69 18.23
N ARG A 22 -5.18 3.65 17.43
CA ARG A 22 -5.02 2.27 17.91
C ARG A 22 -3.82 1.60 17.25
N ARG A 23 -3.41 0.48 17.84
CA ARG A 23 -2.45 -0.45 17.24
C ARG A 23 -3.22 -1.64 16.69
N ALA A 24 -2.84 -2.08 15.49
CA ALA A 24 -3.42 -3.23 14.81
C ALA A 24 -2.30 -4.13 14.31
N ARG A 25 -2.53 -5.45 14.28
CA ARG A 25 -1.56 -6.40 13.72
C ARG A 25 -1.77 -6.47 12.21
N LEU A 26 -0.74 -6.20 11.44
CA LEU A 26 -0.72 -6.30 9.98
C LEU A 26 0.14 -7.49 9.57
N ARG A 27 -0.37 -8.30 8.64
CA ARG A 27 0.36 -9.41 8.02
C ARG A 27 0.32 -9.34 6.51
N GLY A 28 1.45 -9.61 5.88
CA GLY A 28 1.59 -9.68 4.43
C GLY A 28 2.18 -11.04 4.03
N TRP A 29 1.61 -11.67 3.02
CA TRP A 29 2.01 -12.98 2.52
C TRP A 29 2.16 -12.98 1.00
N LEU A 30 3.07 -13.81 0.50
CA LEU A 30 3.03 -14.36 -0.85
C LEU A 30 2.43 -15.76 -0.74
N ASP A 31 1.17 -15.91 -1.14
CA ASP A 31 0.41 -17.17 -1.01
C ASP A 31 0.76 -18.20 -2.09
N GLY A 32 1.46 -17.78 -3.15
CA GLY A 32 1.89 -18.62 -4.24
C GLY A 32 1.63 -17.97 -5.59
N TYR A 33 1.32 -18.79 -6.59
CA TYR A 33 1.11 -18.36 -7.97
C TYR A 33 -0.12 -19.04 -8.57
N ASP A 34 -0.92 -18.29 -9.31
CA ASP A 34 -1.92 -18.79 -10.25
C ASP A 34 -1.35 -18.71 -11.68
N GLY A 35 -0.83 -19.84 -12.16
CA GLY A 35 -0.01 -19.87 -13.36
C GLY A 35 1.24 -18.99 -13.22
N PRO A 36 1.49 -18.02 -14.12
CA PRO A 36 2.63 -17.10 -13.99
C PRO A 36 2.38 -15.94 -13.01
N ARG A 37 1.15 -15.80 -12.48
CA ARG A 37 0.75 -14.62 -11.70
C ARG A 37 0.94 -14.88 -10.21
N PRO A 38 1.73 -14.07 -9.49
CA PRO A 38 1.82 -14.22 -8.04
C PRO A 38 0.49 -13.83 -7.39
N LEU A 39 0.22 -14.41 -6.22
CA LEU A 39 -0.92 -14.05 -5.38
C LEU A 39 -0.41 -13.57 -4.02
N TYR A 40 -0.65 -12.30 -3.73
CA TYR A 40 -0.36 -11.69 -2.44
C TYR A 40 -1.62 -11.61 -1.60
N ARG A 41 -1.44 -11.68 -0.29
CA ARG A 41 -2.49 -11.51 0.71
C ARG A 41 -2.03 -10.56 1.79
N ILE A 42 -2.93 -9.69 2.20
CA ILE A 42 -2.75 -8.82 3.37
C ILE A 42 -3.88 -9.07 4.36
N GLU A 43 -3.56 -9.03 5.65
CA GLU A 43 -4.51 -9.16 6.75
C GLU A 43 -4.26 -8.06 7.78
N LEU A 44 -5.33 -7.47 8.30
CA LEU A 44 -5.29 -6.55 9.43
C LEU A 44 -6.23 -7.04 10.52
N PHE A 45 -5.70 -7.16 11.74
CA PHE A 45 -6.47 -7.49 12.93
C PHE A 45 -6.63 -6.22 13.77
N LEU A 46 -7.87 -5.76 13.88
CA LEU A 46 -8.26 -4.53 14.58
C LEU A 46 -9.49 -4.83 15.44
N ASP A 47 -9.36 -4.66 16.76
CA ASP A 47 -10.47 -4.81 17.72
C ASP A 47 -11.23 -6.16 17.67
N GLY A 48 -10.53 -7.24 17.30
CA GLY A 48 -11.13 -8.57 17.16
C GLY A 48 -11.71 -8.83 15.76
N ASP A 49 -11.85 -7.81 14.92
CA ASP A 49 -12.18 -7.97 13.51
C ASP A 49 -10.93 -8.30 12.69
N ARG A 50 -11.13 -9.11 11.65
CA ARG A 50 -10.10 -9.43 10.66
C ARG A 50 -10.53 -8.92 9.29
N PHE A 51 -9.75 -7.99 8.76
CA PHE A 51 -9.87 -7.52 7.39
C PHE A 51 -8.84 -8.27 6.52
N THR A 52 -9.22 -8.66 5.31
CA THR A 52 -8.33 -9.40 4.42
C THR A 52 -8.56 -9.04 2.97
N ALA A 53 -7.49 -8.98 2.21
CA ALA A 53 -7.55 -8.75 0.77
C ALA A 53 -6.43 -9.50 0.06
N THR A 54 -6.69 -9.86 -1.20
CA THR A 54 -5.71 -10.50 -2.08
C THR A 54 -5.62 -9.76 -3.41
N ALA A 55 -4.43 -9.78 -4.01
CA ALA A 55 -4.18 -9.21 -5.33
C ALA A 55 -2.88 -9.78 -5.95
N MET A 56 -2.54 -9.32 -7.15
CA MET A 56 -1.31 -9.72 -7.86
C MET A 56 -0.04 -9.06 -7.30
N ASP A 57 -0.20 -8.06 -6.43
CA ASP A 57 0.91 -7.39 -5.74
C ASP A 57 0.47 -6.90 -4.35
N MET A 58 1.44 -6.59 -3.48
CA MET A 58 1.17 -6.18 -2.10
C MET A 58 0.52 -4.79 -2.02
N PHE A 59 0.88 -3.85 -2.90
CA PHE A 59 0.29 -2.51 -2.91
C PHE A 59 -1.20 -2.57 -3.26
N GLU A 60 -1.59 -3.34 -4.28
CA GLU A 60 -3.00 -3.56 -4.62
C GLU A 60 -3.75 -4.29 -3.50
N SER A 61 -3.10 -5.26 -2.84
CA SER A 61 -3.68 -5.93 -1.67
C SER A 61 -3.97 -4.91 -0.57
N LEU A 62 -3.03 -4.00 -0.29
CA LEU A 62 -3.20 -2.89 0.65
C LEU A 62 -4.31 -1.92 0.23
N VAL A 63 -4.40 -1.54 -1.05
CA VAL A 63 -5.47 -0.67 -1.57
C VAL A 63 -6.85 -1.31 -1.34
N ARG A 64 -7.01 -2.60 -1.63
CA ARG A 64 -8.25 -3.34 -1.39
C ARG A 64 -8.60 -3.44 0.09
N LEU A 65 -7.59 -3.63 0.95
CA LEU A 65 -7.76 -3.62 2.40
C LEU A 65 -8.22 -2.24 2.89
N ARG A 66 -7.58 -1.16 2.43
CA ARG A 66 -7.95 0.23 2.78
C ARG A 66 -9.39 0.55 2.39
N ARG A 67 -9.85 0.13 1.21
CA ARG A 67 -11.25 0.30 0.78
C ARG A 67 -12.26 -0.40 1.71
N GLN A 68 -11.86 -1.43 2.46
CA GLN A 68 -12.73 -2.05 3.48
C GLN A 68 -12.76 -1.22 4.78
N LEU A 69 -11.68 -0.51 5.09
CA LEU A 69 -11.52 0.28 6.32
C LEU A 69 -12.14 1.68 6.21
N GLU A 70 -12.06 2.29 5.04
CA GLU A 70 -12.52 3.67 4.77
C GLU A 70 -13.99 3.94 5.12
N PRO A 71 -14.97 3.05 4.82
CA PRO A 71 -16.36 3.26 5.25
C PRO A 71 -16.52 3.36 6.77
N GLY A 72 -15.64 2.70 7.52
CA GLY A 72 -15.58 2.80 8.97
C GLY A 72 -14.81 4.02 9.49
N GLY A 73 -14.23 4.83 8.59
CA GLY A 73 -13.41 5.99 8.89
C GLY A 73 -11.97 5.67 9.33
N TRP A 74 -11.52 4.42 9.16
CA TRP A 74 -10.19 3.99 9.58
C TRP A 74 -9.14 4.24 8.50
N ALA A 75 -8.04 4.87 8.91
CA ALA A 75 -6.82 5.02 8.13
C ALA A 75 -5.70 4.16 8.73
N ILE A 76 -4.88 3.54 7.88
CA ILE A 76 -3.70 2.75 8.26
C ILE A 76 -2.42 3.55 7.98
N ALA A 77 -1.57 3.71 8.99
CA ALA A 77 -0.39 4.58 8.95
C ALA A 77 0.84 3.87 8.36
N VAL A 78 0.76 3.53 7.08
CA VAL A 78 1.86 2.91 6.34
C VAL A 78 2.21 3.74 5.11
N GLN A 79 3.46 3.62 4.65
CA GLN A 79 3.96 4.38 3.50
C GLN A 79 3.04 4.25 2.28
N GLY A 80 2.53 3.05 1.97
CA GLY A 80 1.60 2.80 0.86
C GLY A 80 0.24 3.49 0.96
N ALA A 81 -0.07 4.14 2.08
CA ALA A 81 -1.28 4.92 2.28
C ALA A 81 -1.04 6.44 2.24
N ARG A 82 0.20 6.90 2.06
CA ARG A 82 0.52 8.32 1.93
C ARG A 82 0.01 8.91 0.63
N ARG A 83 -0.31 10.19 0.65
CA ARG A 83 -0.74 10.95 -0.53
C ARG A 83 0.28 10.95 -1.65
N ASP A 84 1.54 11.17 -1.29
CA ASP A 84 2.66 11.41 -2.19
C ASP A 84 3.41 10.13 -2.54
N THR A 85 2.79 8.95 -2.43
CA THR A 85 3.44 7.68 -2.72
C THR A 85 2.66 6.80 -3.69
N TYR A 86 3.37 6.12 -4.58
CA TYR A 86 2.79 5.20 -5.55
C TYR A 86 3.88 4.28 -6.14
N PRO A 87 3.56 3.03 -6.51
CA PRO A 87 4.51 2.14 -7.17
C PRO A 87 4.69 2.48 -8.65
N SER A 88 5.89 2.30 -9.18
CA SER A 88 6.08 2.16 -10.63
C SER A 88 5.58 0.79 -11.13
N GLY A 89 5.36 0.65 -12.44
CA GLY A 89 5.06 -0.66 -13.04
C GLY A 89 6.13 -1.71 -12.70
N MET A 90 7.42 -1.34 -12.74
CA MET A 90 8.52 -2.25 -12.36
C MET A 90 8.46 -2.67 -10.88
N CYS A 91 8.10 -1.75 -9.97
CA CYS A 91 7.93 -2.06 -8.55
C CYS A 91 6.82 -3.10 -8.34
N ARG A 92 5.74 -3.04 -9.13
CA ARG A 92 4.64 -4.03 -9.06
C ARG A 92 5.06 -5.36 -9.67
N ASP A 93 5.56 -5.33 -10.89
CA ASP A 93 5.81 -6.54 -11.70
C ASP A 93 7.04 -7.34 -11.23
N MET A 94 8.12 -6.66 -10.84
CA MET A 94 9.37 -7.30 -10.42
C MET A 94 9.55 -7.33 -8.90
N GLY A 95 9.05 -6.30 -8.20
CA GLY A 95 9.17 -6.17 -6.74
C GLY A 95 7.96 -6.69 -5.97
N GLY A 96 6.91 -7.17 -6.65
CA GLY A 96 5.68 -7.63 -6.00
C GLY A 96 4.89 -6.54 -5.28
N GLY A 97 5.13 -5.26 -5.63
CA GLY A 97 4.52 -4.12 -4.97
C GLY A 97 4.98 -3.92 -3.52
N MET A 98 6.14 -4.48 -3.14
CA MET A 98 6.69 -4.31 -1.79
C MET A 98 7.37 -2.96 -1.58
N GLN A 99 7.76 -2.28 -2.66
CA GLN A 99 8.37 -0.95 -2.62
C GLN A 99 7.56 0.04 -3.46
N ILE A 100 7.58 1.31 -3.04
CA ILE A 100 6.93 2.44 -3.70
C ILE A 100 7.84 3.66 -3.68
N TYR A 101 7.59 4.64 -4.54
CA TYR A 101 8.32 5.90 -4.53
C TYR A 101 7.57 6.94 -3.70
N VAL A 102 8.31 7.76 -2.95
CA VAL A 102 7.85 9.07 -2.50
C VAL A 102 8.07 10.07 -3.63
N MET A 103 6.99 10.63 -4.15
CA MET A 103 6.99 11.53 -5.31
C MET A 103 6.95 12.99 -4.88
N ARG A 104 7.62 13.86 -5.64
CA ARG A 104 7.57 15.31 -5.48
C ARG A 104 7.18 15.96 -6.80
N THR A 105 6.29 16.96 -6.74
CA THR A 105 5.81 17.65 -7.95
C THR A 105 6.96 18.33 -8.68
N GLY A 106 7.07 18.09 -9.99
CA GLY A 106 8.12 18.67 -10.83
C GLY A 106 9.48 17.96 -10.74
N GLU A 107 9.59 16.90 -9.93
CA GLU A 107 10.82 16.11 -9.79
C GLU A 107 10.63 14.70 -10.35
N LYS A 108 11.71 14.16 -10.93
CA LYS A 108 11.76 12.73 -11.29
C LYS A 108 12.09 11.91 -10.05
N THR A 109 11.37 10.82 -9.86
CA THR A 109 11.67 9.85 -8.80
C THR A 109 12.98 9.11 -9.10
N SER A 110 13.72 8.78 -8.04
CA SER A 110 14.98 8.03 -8.08
C SER A 110 14.94 6.87 -7.09
N GLU A 111 15.95 5.99 -7.12
CA GLU A 111 16.08 4.91 -6.13
C GLU A 111 16.15 5.43 -4.68
N ALA A 112 16.66 6.65 -4.46
CA ALA A 112 16.71 7.27 -3.15
C ALA A 112 15.31 7.62 -2.60
N ASP A 113 14.28 7.62 -3.45
CA ASP A 113 12.91 7.88 -3.08
C ASP A 113 12.11 6.59 -2.80
N LEU A 114 12.73 5.41 -2.95
CA LEU A 114 12.08 4.14 -2.63
C LEU A 114 11.92 3.94 -1.13
N VAL A 115 10.72 3.55 -0.73
CA VAL A 115 10.37 3.14 0.63
C VAL A 115 9.59 1.83 0.60
N ASP A 116 9.63 1.09 1.71
CA ASP A 116 8.86 -0.14 1.86
C ASP A 116 7.37 0.20 2.03
N THR A 117 6.53 -0.46 1.23
CA THR A 117 5.08 -0.18 1.14
C THR A 117 4.37 -0.29 2.48
N LEU A 118 4.81 -1.24 3.31
CA LEU A 118 4.23 -1.53 4.61
C LEU A 118 5.01 -0.91 5.77
N ALA A 119 6.07 -0.13 5.54
CA ALA A 119 6.77 0.61 6.61
C ALA A 119 5.87 1.69 7.21
N ASP A 120 6.19 2.15 8.42
CA ASP A 120 5.43 3.18 9.11
C ASP A 120 5.47 4.52 8.35
N ALA A 121 4.36 5.24 8.41
CA ALA A 121 4.24 6.63 7.96
C ALA A 121 3.50 7.47 9.01
N GLU A 122 3.64 8.79 8.92
CA GLU A 122 2.94 9.69 9.81
C GLU A 122 1.46 9.78 9.43
N LEU A 123 0.59 9.83 10.44
CA LEU A 123 -0.87 9.83 10.23
C LEU A 123 -1.38 11.04 9.44
N ASP A 124 -0.69 12.17 9.51
CA ASP A 124 -1.03 13.40 8.77
C ASP A 124 -0.66 13.33 7.28
N GLN A 125 0.11 12.32 6.87
CA GLN A 125 0.45 12.06 5.47
C GLN A 125 -0.55 11.12 4.78
N ILE A 126 -1.41 10.43 5.56
CA ILE A 126 -2.30 9.39 5.07
C ILE A 126 -3.58 9.99 4.49
N VAL A 127 -3.96 9.50 3.31
CA VAL A 127 -5.16 9.96 2.62
C VAL A 127 -6.04 8.79 2.19
N SER A 128 -7.24 9.10 1.71
CA SER A 128 -8.11 8.09 1.09
C SER A 128 -7.46 7.50 -0.18
N VAL A 129 -7.86 6.30 -0.56
CA VAL A 129 -7.45 5.66 -1.82
C VAL A 129 -7.80 6.55 -3.00
N ALA A 130 -9.01 7.12 -3.02
CA ALA A 130 -9.44 8.01 -4.10
C ALA A 130 -8.58 9.28 -4.20
N GLU A 131 -8.18 9.86 -3.06
CA GLU A 131 -7.29 11.04 -3.03
C GLU A 131 -5.88 10.68 -3.50
N GLN A 132 -5.32 9.54 -3.07
CA GLN A 132 -4.01 9.06 -3.52
C GLN A 132 -3.99 8.81 -5.03
N GLU A 133 -5.03 8.16 -5.57
CA GLU A 133 -5.17 7.89 -7.00
C GLU A 133 -5.27 9.21 -7.80
N THR A 134 -6.07 10.17 -7.32
CA THR A 134 -6.20 11.50 -7.94
C THR A 134 -4.87 12.24 -7.96
N TRP A 135 -4.18 12.29 -6.82
CA TRP A 135 -2.89 12.95 -6.70
C TRP A 135 -1.84 12.33 -7.62
N HIS A 136 -1.78 10.99 -7.69
CA HIS A 136 -0.85 10.29 -8.57
C HIS A 136 -1.13 10.59 -10.04
N ALA A 137 -2.40 10.63 -10.45
CA ALA A 137 -2.77 11.00 -11.82
C ALA A 137 -2.30 12.43 -12.16
N GLU A 138 -2.54 13.42 -11.28
CA GLU A 138 -2.08 14.79 -11.44
C GLU A 138 -0.54 14.90 -11.50
N TRP A 139 0.17 14.12 -10.68
CA TRP A 139 1.63 14.07 -10.72
C TRP A 139 2.14 13.48 -12.05
N TRP A 140 1.54 12.39 -12.52
CA TRP A 140 1.94 11.73 -13.78
C TRP A 140 1.77 12.64 -15.00
N GLU A 141 0.64 13.36 -15.04
CA GLU A 141 0.33 14.40 -16.04
C GLU A 141 1.41 15.48 -16.06
N ALA A 142 1.74 16.03 -14.90
CA ALA A 142 2.76 17.06 -14.76
C ALA A 142 4.17 16.55 -15.12
N ALA A 143 4.50 15.30 -14.77
CA ALA A 143 5.80 14.70 -15.03
C ALA A 143 6.02 14.32 -16.50
N THR A 144 4.95 14.01 -17.24
CA THR A 144 5.03 13.56 -18.65
C THR A 144 4.60 14.61 -19.67
N GLY A 145 3.91 15.68 -19.25
CA GLY A 145 3.38 16.71 -20.15
C GLY A 145 2.26 16.20 -21.09
N ARG A 146 1.67 15.03 -20.81
CA ARG A 146 0.56 14.43 -21.56
C ARG A 146 -0.71 14.49 -20.73
N ARG A 147 -1.81 14.94 -21.36
CA ARG A 147 -3.21 14.74 -20.90
C ARG A 147 -3.71 13.35 -21.27
N LEU A 148 -4.14 12.57 -20.26
CA LEU A 148 -4.96 11.36 -20.39
C LEU A 148 -6.32 11.67 -21.04
#